data_AF-I3Z3B1-F1
#
_entry.id   AF-I3Z3B1-F1
#
_cell.length_a   1.000
_cell.length_b   1.000
_cell.length_c   1.000
_cell.angle_alpha   90.00
_cell.angle_beta   90.00
_cell.angle_gamma   90.00
#
_symmetry.space_group_name_H-M   'P 1'
#
loop_
_entity.id
_entity.type
_entity.pdbx_description
1 polymer ?
#
loop_
_entity_poly.entity_id
_entity_poly.type
_entity_poly.pdbx_seq_one_letter_code
_entity_poly.pdbx_strand_id
1 'polypeptide(L)'
;MYLSSYSNFNSNRPKLKVFGEVTSPSHLRLFLSTITFDTNFTNLLLGSYNQVAIAYKSAADGITIGGWPFCNSSCRDRRRRERDAWNAGNDYLVRGWEVAWNRLIGASELQTISVTEPVYVCNGRNPLEFAPYAGDDCFDLYCDDCRWEYQTFTYQIWVNQSSDGFIKKSSQVGQLSNWGGSELRLTGANHLEMGIHPNTNLLLRNVFDGNHGAFFQTSRR
;
A
#
# COMPACT_ATOMS: atom_id res chain seq x y z
N MET A 1 -9.05 -2.46 -19.34
CA MET A 1 -7.71 -3.07 -19.52
C MET A 1 -6.90 -2.16 -20.44
N TYR A 2 -6.15 -1.20 -19.88
CA TYR A 2 -5.45 -0.14 -20.62
C TYR A 2 -3.94 -0.47 -20.83
N LEU A 3 -3.58 -1.75 -20.83
CA LEU A 3 -2.21 -2.21 -20.49
C LEU A 3 -1.44 -2.96 -21.60
N SER A 4 -1.71 -2.72 -22.89
CA SER A 4 -0.99 -3.46 -23.96
C SER A 4 -0.31 -2.65 -25.08
N SER A 5 -0.29 -1.32 -25.07
CA SER A 5 0.09 -0.59 -26.31
C SER A 5 1.48 0.07 -26.38
N TYR A 6 2.41 -0.13 -25.44
CA TYR A 6 3.75 0.52 -25.54
C TYR A 6 4.96 -0.36 -25.19
N SER A 7 4.85 -1.69 -25.19
CA SER A 7 6.06 -2.54 -25.12
C SER A 7 6.88 -2.39 -26.39
N ASN A 8 8.21 -2.34 -26.27
CA ASN A 8 9.16 -2.31 -27.40
C ASN A 8 9.13 -1.05 -28.29
N PHE A 9 8.52 0.04 -27.83
CA PHE A 9 8.65 1.32 -28.52
C PHE A 9 10.04 1.91 -28.29
N ASN A 10 10.94 1.75 -29.25
CA ASN A 10 12.26 2.37 -29.23
C ASN A 10 12.21 3.75 -29.90
N SER A 11 12.71 4.78 -29.22
CA SER A 11 12.84 6.11 -29.79
C SER A 11 14.16 6.71 -29.38
N ASN A 12 14.95 7.14 -30.36
CA ASN A 12 16.22 7.84 -30.14
C ASN A 12 16.01 9.31 -29.75
N ARG A 13 14.76 9.78 -29.63
CA ARG A 13 14.47 11.15 -29.18
C ARG A 13 14.59 11.21 -27.66
N PRO A 14 15.28 12.22 -27.10
CA PRO A 14 15.32 12.39 -25.65
C PRO A 14 13.91 12.57 -25.12
N LYS A 15 13.60 11.90 -24.00
CA LYS A 15 12.31 12.02 -23.32
C LYS A 15 12.52 12.56 -21.92
N LEU A 16 11.58 13.41 -21.49
CA LEU A 16 11.45 13.76 -20.09
C LEU A 16 10.40 12.83 -19.47
N LYS A 17 10.84 12.02 -18.51
CA LYS A 17 9.98 11.06 -17.81
C LYS A 17 9.50 11.70 -16.51
N VAL A 18 8.25 12.12 -16.45
CA VAL A 18 7.64 12.67 -15.23
C VAL A 18 6.71 11.62 -14.68
N PHE A 19 6.89 11.25 -13.41
CA PHE A 19 6.01 10.28 -12.75
C PHE A 19 5.56 10.79 -11.39
N GLY A 20 4.27 10.55 -11.09
CA GLY A 20 3.70 10.80 -9.77
C GLY A 20 4.01 9.65 -8.82
N GLU A 21 4.13 9.96 -7.53
CA GLU A 21 4.19 8.95 -6.48
C GLU A 21 3.33 9.38 -5.30
N VAL A 22 2.25 8.65 -5.05
CA VAL A 22 1.30 8.95 -3.97
C VAL A 22 1.32 7.84 -2.93
N THR A 23 1.25 8.22 -1.66
CA THR A 23 1.08 7.29 -0.55
C THR A 23 -0.40 7.12 -0.20
N SER A 24 -0.73 5.99 0.42
CA SER A 24 -2.08 5.64 0.89
C SER A 24 -2.80 6.80 1.60
N PRO A 25 -4.13 6.97 1.41
CA PRO A 25 -4.99 6.18 0.53
C PRO A 25 -4.99 6.72 -0.91
N SER A 26 -4.32 6.03 -1.84
CA SER A 26 -4.14 6.52 -3.22
C SER A 26 -5.47 6.56 -3.99
N HIS A 27 -6.29 5.53 -3.82
CA HIS A 27 -7.62 5.39 -4.39
C HIS A 27 -8.57 6.53 -3.99
N LEU A 28 -8.62 6.88 -2.70
CA LEU A 28 -9.46 7.96 -2.21
C LEU A 28 -8.98 9.29 -2.74
N ARG A 29 -7.66 9.54 -2.75
CA ARG A 29 -7.10 10.75 -3.34
C ARG A 29 -7.44 10.88 -4.82
N LEU A 30 -7.31 9.79 -5.59
CA LEU A 30 -7.66 9.78 -7.01
C LEU A 30 -9.15 10.10 -7.22
N PHE A 31 -10.04 9.48 -6.45
CA PHE A 31 -11.49 9.76 -6.48
C PHE A 31 -11.82 11.21 -6.08
N LEU A 32 -11.13 11.76 -5.08
CA LEU A 32 -11.32 13.15 -4.69
C LEU A 32 -10.76 14.14 -5.72
N SER A 33 -9.74 13.73 -6.50
CA SER A 33 -9.23 14.54 -7.61
C SER A 33 -10.09 14.46 -8.87
N THR A 34 -10.91 13.41 -9.06
CA THR A 34 -11.85 13.35 -10.20
C THR A 34 -13.07 14.23 -10.01
N ILE A 35 -13.45 14.49 -8.76
CA ILE A 35 -14.57 15.36 -8.42
C ILE A 35 -13.99 16.74 -8.12
N THR A 36 -14.50 17.78 -8.76
CA THR A 36 -14.12 19.19 -8.52
C THR A 36 -14.65 19.68 -7.18
N PHE A 37 -14.25 19.03 -6.10
CA PHE A 37 -14.46 19.53 -4.75
C PHE A 37 -13.52 20.71 -4.48
N ASP A 38 -14.01 21.66 -3.69
CA ASP A 38 -13.13 22.62 -3.02
C ASP A 38 -12.04 21.84 -2.25
N THR A 39 -10.80 22.34 -2.30
CA THR A 39 -9.66 21.80 -1.55
C THR A 39 -9.99 21.64 -0.07
N ASN A 40 -10.83 22.51 0.50
CA ASN A 40 -11.31 22.38 1.88
C ASN A 40 -12.09 21.09 2.13
N PHE A 41 -12.97 20.70 1.20
CA PHE A 41 -13.78 19.49 1.34
C PHE A 41 -12.97 18.22 1.10
N THR A 42 -12.04 18.24 0.14
CA THR A 42 -11.05 17.17 -0.07
C THR A 42 -10.22 16.94 1.20
N ASN A 43 -9.73 18.02 1.82
CA ASN A 43 -8.96 17.95 3.07
C ASN A 43 -9.81 17.43 4.24
N LEU A 44 -11.09 17.81 4.31
CA LEU A 44 -12.02 17.31 5.33
C LEU A 44 -12.23 15.79 5.20
N LEU A 45 -12.45 15.28 3.99
CA LEU A 45 -12.67 13.85 3.76
C LEU A 45 -11.41 13.02 4.02
N LEU A 46 -10.24 13.49 3.54
CA LEU A 46 -8.96 12.85 3.86
C LEU A 46 -8.66 12.89 5.36
N GLY A 47 -8.96 14.01 6.03
CA GLY A 47 -8.84 14.15 7.48
C GLY A 47 -9.74 13.16 8.23
N SER A 48 -11.00 13.05 7.81
CA SER A 48 -11.98 12.12 8.40
C SER A 48 -11.55 10.66 8.23
N TYR A 49 -11.08 10.29 7.04
CA TYR A 49 -10.54 8.96 6.79
C TYR A 49 -9.34 8.65 7.70
N ASN A 50 -8.39 9.59 7.82
CA ASN A 50 -7.23 9.42 8.68
C ASN A 50 -7.62 9.30 10.17
N GLN A 51 -8.62 10.06 10.62
CA GLN A 51 -9.14 9.95 11.99
C GLN A 51 -9.76 8.57 12.24
N VAL A 52 -10.54 8.05 11.29
CA VAL A 52 -11.09 6.68 11.39
C VAL A 52 -9.96 5.65 11.43
N ALA A 53 -8.97 5.75 10.54
CA ALA A 53 -7.82 4.85 10.54
C ALA A 53 -7.05 4.87 11.88
N ILE A 54 -6.83 6.06 12.46
CA ILE A 54 -6.20 6.22 13.79
C ILE A 54 -7.06 5.61 14.89
N ALA A 55 -8.38 5.82 14.86
CA ALA A 55 -9.30 5.28 15.85
C ALA A 55 -9.33 3.75 15.82
N TYR A 56 -9.40 3.15 14.63
CA TYR A 56 -9.31 1.69 14.46
C TYR A 56 -7.97 1.15 14.93
N LYS A 57 -6.86 1.81 14.58
CA LYS A 57 -5.53 1.43 15.06
C LYS A 57 -5.43 1.50 16.59
N SER A 58 -5.96 2.57 17.19
CA SER A 58 -5.96 2.76 18.64
C SER A 58 -6.81 1.72 19.36
N ALA A 59 -7.96 1.36 18.79
CA ALA A 59 -8.79 0.25 19.26
C ALA A 59 -8.05 -1.10 19.18
N ALA A 60 -7.36 -1.36 18.06
CA ALA A 60 -6.54 -2.55 17.88
C ALA A 60 -5.36 -2.62 18.85
N ASP A 61 -4.69 -1.49 19.12
CA ASP A 61 -3.61 -1.37 20.11
C ASP A 61 -4.10 -1.54 21.56
N GLY A 62 -5.41 -1.71 21.76
CA GLY A 62 -6.01 -1.85 23.08
C GLY A 62 -6.00 -0.56 23.89
N ILE A 63 -5.77 0.59 23.24
CA ILE A 63 -5.89 1.92 23.84
C ILE A 63 -7.37 2.30 23.75
N THR A 64 -8.16 1.80 24.70
CA THR A 64 -9.45 2.43 24.98
C THR A 64 -9.19 3.84 25.47
N ILE A 65 -9.50 4.85 24.65
CA ILE A 65 -9.60 6.25 25.10
C ILE A 65 -10.64 6.26 26.24
N GLY A 66 -10.17 6.33 27.49
CA GLY A 66 -10.99 6.15 28.70
C GLY A 66 -10.76 4.84 29.48
N GLY A 67 -9.51 4.36 29.57
CA GLY A 67 -9.14 3.10 30.21
C GLY A 67 -9.70 2.92 31.63
N TRP A 68 -10.55 1.90 31.79
CA TRP A 68 -10.97 1.39 33.10
C TRP A 68 -9.82 0.61 33.76
N PRO A 69 -9.56 0.78 35.07
CA PRO A 69 -8.38 0.23 35.76
C PRO A 69 -8.41 -1.29 36.03
N PHE A 70 -9.35 -2.05 35.45
CA PHE A 70 -9.61 -3.46 35.79
C PHE A 70 -9.36 -4.46 34.64
N CYS A 71 -8.36 -4.22 33.79
CA CYS A 71 -7.99 -5.18 32.74
C CYS A 71 -7.10 -6.31 33.32
N ASN A 72 -7.70 -7.49 33.54
CA ASN A 72 -7.01 -8.70 33.99
C ASN A 72 -6.08 -9.30 32.90
N SER A 73 -5.36 -10.38 33.22
CA SER A 73 -4.43 -11.05 32.28
C SER A 73 -5.10 -11.47 30.96
N SER A 74 -6.29 -12.07 31.01
CA SER A 74 -7.03 -12.46 29.80
C SER A 74 -7.42 -11.28 28.92
N CYS A 75 -7.73 -10.12 29.52
CA CYS A 75 -8.01 -8.88 28.79
C CYS A 75 -6.75 -8.35 28.08
N ARG A 76 -5.58 -8.42 28.74
CA ARG A 76 -4.29 -8.03 28.13
C ARG A 76 -3.88 -8.96 26.99
N ASP A 77 -4.07 -10.27 27.15
CA ASP A 77 -3.76 -11.25 26.11
C ASP A 77 -4.68 -11.10 24.90
N ARG A 78 -5.97 -10.83 25.10
CA ARG A 78 -6.90 -10.53 23.99
C ARG A 78 -6.47 -9.28 23.22
N ARG A 79 -6.16 -8.18 23.91
CA ARG A 79 -5.68 -6.93 23.28
C ARG A 79 -4.37 -7.14 22.51
N ARG A 80 -3.44 -7.91 23.07
CA ARG A 80 -2.21 -8.30 22.37
C ARG A 80 -2.53 -9.06 21.08
N ARG A 81 -3.42 -10.05 21.11
CA ARG A 81 -3.82 -10.81 19.91
C ARG A 81 -4.49 -9.94 18.86
N GLU A 82 -5.40 -9.05 19.26
CA GLU A 82 -6.08 -8.12 18.35
C GLU A 82 -5.08 -7.17 17.67
N ARG A 83 -4.14 -6.63 18.45
CA ARG A 83 -3.02 -5.82 17.93
C ARG A 83 -2.11 -6.61 17.00
N ASP A 84 -1.70 -7.80 17.41
CA ASP A 84 -0.78 -8.63 16.65
C ASP A 84 -1.45 -9.07 15.33
N ALA A 85 -2.76 -9.39 15.34
CA ALA A 85 -3.57 -9.66 14.15
C ALA A 85 -3.75 -8.42 13.25
N TRP A 86 -3.98 -7.24 13.82
CA TRP A 86 -4.02 -5.97 13.07
C TRP A 86 -2.69 -5.71 12.35
N ASN A 87 -1.58 -5.82 13.08
CA ASN A 87 -0.23 -5.62 12.56
C ASN A 87 0.18 -6.68 11.52
N ALA A 88 -0.30 -7.92 11.67
CA ALA A 88 -0.09 -9.01 10.71
C ALA A 88 -0.83 -8.83 9.37
N GLY A 89 -1.58 -7.74 9.19
CA GLY A 89 -2.16 -7.40 7.88
C GLY A 89 -3.68 -7.24 7.87
N ASN A 90 -4.36 -7.34 9.02
CA ASN A 90 -5.80 -7.03 9.12
C ASN A 90 -6.10 -5.52 9.20
N ASP A 91 -5.09 -4.64 9.10
CA ASP A 91 -5.27 -3.20 8.85
C ASP A 91 -5.85 -2.98 7.44
N TYR A 92 -7.13 -3.29 7.30
CA TYR A 92 -7.81 -3.29 6.01
C TYR A 92 -8.00 -1.86 5.48
N LEU A 93 -8.09 -0.88 6.38
CA LEU A 93 -8.21 0.53 6.00
C LEU A 93 -6.91 1.03 5.37
N VAL A 94 -5.77 0.93 6.07
CA VAL A 94 -4.53 1.55 5.61
C VAL A 94 -3.78 0.68 4.60
N ARG A 95 -3.74 -0.64 4.83
CA ARG A 95 -2.99 -1.59 4.00
C ARG A 95 -3.88 -2.40 3.06
N GLY A 96 -4.98 -2.96 3.55
CA GLY A 96 -5.82 -3.88 2.77
C GLY A 96 -6.40 -3.25 1.51
N TRP A 97 -7.07 -2.10 1.64
CA TRP A 97 -7.61 -1.34 0.51
C TRP A 97 -6.53 -0.88 -0.46
N GLU A 98 -5.40 -0.41 0.08
CA GLU A 98 -4.30 0.05 -0.75
C GLU A 98 -3.67 -1.11 -1.56
N VAL A 99 -3.53 -2.30 -0.96
CA VAL A 99 -3.08 -3.52 -1.66
C VAL A 99 -4.09 -3.97 -2.70
N ALA A 100 -5.38 -4.00 -2.38
CA ALA A 100 -6.42 -4.36 -3.33
C ALA A 100 -6.45 -3.40 -4.54
N TRP A 101 -6.33 -2.10 -4.27
CA TRP A 101 -6.25 -1.07 -5.31
C TRP A 101 -4.99 -1.21 -6.17
N ASN A 102 -3.82 -1.34 -5.55
CA ASN A 102 -2.56 -1.52 -6.28
C ASN A 102 -2.57 -2.80 -7.13
N ARG A 103 -3.20 -3.88 -6.66
CA ARG A 103 -3.44 -5.09 -7.48
C ARG A 103 -4.30 -4.79 -8.70
N LEU A 104 -5.37 -4.02 -8.54
CA LEU A 104 -6.27 -3.65 -9.64
C LEU A 104 -5.54 -2.86 -10.74
N ILE A 105 -4.65 -1.95 -10.36
CA ILE A 105 -3.87 -1.13 -11.31
C ILE A 105 -2.55 -1.82 -11.75
N GLY A 106 -2.29 -3.04 -11.28
CA GLY A 106 -1.07 -3.79 -11.58
C GLY A 106 0.21 -3.20 -10.96
N ALA A 107 0.08 -2.35 -9.94
CA ALA A 107 1.15 -1.76 -9.14
C ALA A 107 1.42 -2.58 -7.86
N SER A 108 1.38 -3.90 -7.96
CA SER A 108 1.70 -4.81 -6.85
C SER A 108 2.54 -5.97 -7.34
N GLU A 109 3.40 -6.49 -6.47
CA GLU A 109 4.15 -7.72 -6.73
C GLU A 109 3.90 -8.76 -5.64
N LEU A 110 3.98 -10.02 -6.04
CA LEU A 110 3.88 -11.15 -5.13
C LEU A 110 5.27 -11.39 -4.53
N GLN A 111 5.38 -11.30 -3.21
CA GLN A 111 6.59 -11.63 -2.47
C GLN A 111 6.35 -12.84 -1.59
N THR A 112 7.37 -13.68 -1.49
CA THR A 112 7.42 -14.77 -0.52
C THR A 112 8.14 -14.28 0.72
N ILE A 113 7.46 -14.29 1.86
CA ILE A 113 8.06 -13.97 3.16
C ILE A 113 8.01 -15.18 4.07
N SER A 114 9.00 -15.31 4.94
CA SER A 114 8.99 -16.29 6.02
C SER A 114 8.83 -15.57 7.35
N VAL A 115 7.79 -15.93 8.10
CA VAL A 115 7.48 -15.34 9.41
C VAL A 115 7.51 -16.44 10.46
N THR A 116 8.21 -16.19 11.54
CA THR A 116 8.20 -17.07 12.71
C THR A 116 7.12 -16.60 13.67
N GLU A 117 6.08 -17.41 13.85
CA GLU A 117 4.91 -17.07 14.63
C GLU A 117 4.71 -18.06 15.79
N PRO A 118 4.20 -17.62 16.95
CA PRO A 118 3.83 -18.52 18.02
C PRO A 118 2.55 -19.25 17.63
N VAL A 119 2.62 -20.58 17.60
CA VAL A 119 1.50 -21.47 17.29
C VAL A 119 1.23 -22.37 18.47
N TYR A 120 -0.05 -22.59 18.75
CA TYR A 120 -0.46 -23.49 19.82
C TYR A 120 -0.47 -24.91 19.26
N VAL A 121 0.57 -25.70 19.52
CA VAL A 121 0.75 -27.05 18.98
C VAL A 121 0.25 -28.06 20.00
N CYS A 122 -0.57 -29.01 19.56
CA CYS A 122 -1.08 -30.11 20.39
C CYS A 122 -0.64 -31.44 19.78
N ASN A 123 -0.07 -32.34 20.59
CA ASN A 123 0.43 -33.65 20.13
C ASN A 123 1.40 -33.54 18.93
N GLY A 124 2.27 -32.52 18.93
CA GLY A 124 3.23 -32.26 17.86
C GLY A 124 2.62 -31.81 16.53
N ARG A 125 1.33 -31.44 16.50
CA ARG A 125 0.61 -30.97 15.30
C ARG A 125 0.07 -29.56 15.49
N ASN A 126 0.10 -28.78 14.42
CA ASN A 126 -0.45 -27.43 14.39
C ASN A 126 -1.97 -27.49 14.12
N PRO A 127 -2.83 -26.92 14.98
CA PRO A 127 -4.28 -26.82 14.78
C PRO A 127 -4.67 -26.14 13.46
N LEU A 128 -3.84 -25.26 12.91
CA LEU A 128 -4.09 -24.62 11.61
C LEU A 128 -3.90 -25.57 10.41
N GLU A 129 -3.24 -26.72 10.61
CA GLU A 129 -3.19 -27.81 9.62
C GLU A 129 -4.48 -28.64 9.61
N PHE A 130 -5.33 -28.51 10.64
CA PHE A 130 -6.69 -29.01 10.60
C PHE A 130 -7.52 -28.06 9.74
N ALA A 131 -7.65 -28.40 8.46
CA ALA A 131 -8.75 -27.91 7.64
C ALA A 131 -10.09 -28.16 8.38
N PRO A 132 -11.16 -27.38 8.13
CA PRO A 132 -12.45 -27.49 8.82
C PRO A 132 -13.23 -28.81 8.57
N TYR A 133 -12.58 -29.85 8.06
CA TYR A 133 -13.16 -31.12 7.62
C TYR A 133 -12.67 -32.36 8.38
N ALA A 134 -12.00 -32.20 9.52
CA ALA A 134 -11.72 -33.34 10.40
C ALA A 134 -12.79 -33.41 11.50
N GLY A 135 -13.81 -34.25 11.27
CA GLY A 135 -14.49 -34.90 12.38
C GLY A 135 -13.47 -35.72 13.19
N ASP A 136 -13.75 -35.87 14.48
CA ASP A 136 -13.06 -36.66 15.50
C ASP A 136 -11.94 -35.95 16.31
N ASP A 137 -12.37 -35.58 17.53
CA ASP A 137 -11.74 -35.83 18.84
C ASP A 137 -10.63 -34.94 19.47
N CYS A 138 -10.07 -33.91 18.84
CA CYS A 138 -9.21 -32.93 19.56
C CYS A 138 -9.70 -31.47 19.43
N PHE A 139 -11.03 -31.25 19.36
CA PHE A 139 -11.59 -29.90 19.48
C PHE A 139 -11.63 -29.38 20.93
N ASP A 140 -11.42 -30.26 21.91
CA ASP A 140 -11.21 -29.84 23.29
C ASP A 140 -9.78 -29.29 23.43
N LEU A 141 -9.69 -28.02 23.83
CA LEU A 141 -8.49 -27.29 24.25
C LEU A 141 -7.70 -27.95 25.42
N TYR A 142 -7.97 -29.22 25.71
CA TYR A 142 -7.50 -30.01 26.84
C TYR A 142 -6.80 -31.31 26.39
N CYS A 143 -6.13 -31.31 25.23
CA CYS A 143 -5.20 -32.39 24.92
C CYS A 143 -3.93 -32.21 25.81
N ASP A 144 -3.52 -33.25 26.56
CA ASP A 144 -2.56 -33.15 27.70
C ASP A 144 -1.12 -32.72 27.32
N ASP A 145 -0.78 -32.62 26.03
CA ASP A 145 0.52 -32.12 25.53
C ASP A 145 0.33 -31.01 24.49
N CYS A 146 -0.27 -29.90 24.93
CA CYS A 146 -0.35 -28.67 24.15
C CYS A 146 0.63 -27.63 24.67
N ARG A 147 1.42 -27.04 23.77
CA ARG A 147 2.38 -25.97 24.11
C ARG A 147 2.51 -24.96 22.98
N TRP A 148 2.89 -23.75 23.35
CA TRP A 148 3.26 -22.73 22.37
C TRP A 148 4.62 -23.06 21.79
N GLU A 149 4.70 -23.23 20.47
CA GLU A 149 5.94 -23.40 19.73
C GLU A 149 6.07 -22.29 18.71
N TYR A 150 7.30 -21.82 18.47
CA TYR A 150 7.59 -20.92 17.36
C TYR A 150 7.82 -21.73 16.10
N GLN A 151 6.92 -21.59 15.14
CA GLN A 151 7.03 -22.24 13.83
C GLN A 151 7.22 -21.18 12.75
N THR A 152 8.05 -21.50 11.75
CA THR A 152 8.28 -20.62 10.61
C THR A 152 7.37 -21.01 9.47
N PHE A 153 6.53 -20.08 9.05
CA PHE A 153 5.62 -20.23 7.93
C PHE A 153 6.08 -19.38 6.76
N THR A 154 5.85 -19.89 5.56
CA THR A 154 6.15 -19.18 4.33
C THR A 154 4.83 -18.72 3.70
N TYR A 155 4.66 -17.41 3.56
CA TYR A 155 3.48 -16.79 3.00
C TYR A 155 3.80 -16.13 1.66
N GLN A 156 2.85 -16.20 0.72
CA GLN A 156 2.84 -15.34 -0.45
C GLN A 156 1.99 -14.11 -0.14
N ILE A 157 2.63 -12.96 -0.04
CA ILE A 157 1.97 -11.68 0.23
C ILE A 157 2.06 -10.77 -0.99
N TRP A 158 1.03 -9.95 -1.21
CA TRP A 158 1.09 -8.88 -2.18
C TRP A 158 1.64 -7.63 -1.52
N VAL A 159 2.69 -7.07 -2.09
CA VAL A 159 3.25 -5.78 -1.65
C VAL A 159 3.03 -4.71 -2.72
N ASN A 160 2.84 -3.48 -2.27
CA ASN A 160 2.61 -2.34 -3.16
C ASN A 160 3.92 -1.93 -3.83
N GLN A 161 3.86 -1.69 -5.14
CA GLN A 161 4.89 -1.01 -5.90
C GLN A 161 4.54 0.49 -6.03
N SER A 162 5.54 1.32 -6.33
CA SER A 162 5.34 2.76 -6.55
C SER A 162 4.38 3.02 -7.73
N SER A 163 3.42 3.93 -7.54
CA SER A 163 2.44 4.36 -8.53
C SER A 163 2.00 5.81 -8.28
N ASP A 164 1.40 6.45 -9.28
CA ASP A 164 0.70 7.74 -9.12
C ASP A 164 -0.77 7.53 -8.68
N GLY A 165 -1.11 6.36 -8.14
CA GLY A 165 -2.48 5.98 -7.76
C GLY A 165 -3.33 5.48 -8.94
N PHE A 166 -2.85 5.55 -10.18
CA PHE A 166 -3.57 5.01 -11.35
C PHE A 166 -2.68 4.17 -12.28
N ILE A 167 -1.45 4.62 -12.52
CA ILE A 167 -0.44 3.99 -13.36
C ILE A 167 0.76 3.61 -12.50
N LYS A 168 1.20 2.36 -12.58
CA LYS A 168 2.45 1.91 -11.92
C LYS A 168 3.67 2.64 -12.46
N LYS A 169 4.66 2.92 -11.60
CA LYS A 169 5.90 3.64 -11.96
C LYS A 169 6.61 3.02 -13.15
N SER A 170 6.72 1.69 -13.21
CA SER A 170 7.42 0.98 -14.29
C SER A 170 6.84 1.29 -15.67
N SER A 171 5.52 1.54 -15.76
CA SER A 171 4.87 1.99 -16.99
C SER A 171 5.12 3.49 -17.26
N GLN A 172 5.10 4.33 -16.22
CA GLN A 172 5.33 5.78 -16.35
C GLN A 172 6.75 6.12 -16.83
N VAL A 173 7.76 5.36 -16.40
CA VAL A 173 9.17 5.57 -16.82
C VAL A 173 9.57 4.77 -18.07
N GLY A 174 8.64 4.01 -18.65
CA GLY A 174 8.92 3.20 -19.84
C GLY A 174 9.95 2.10 -19.59
N GLN A 175 9.88 1.43 -18.43
CA GLN A 175 10.81 0.35 -18.07
C GLN A 175 10.83 -0.79 -19.11
N LEU A 176 9.71 -1.01 -19.81
CA LEU A 176 9.59 -1.99 -20.88
C LEU A 176 9.90 -1.42 -22.29
N SER A 177 10.37 -0.18 -22.38
CA SER A 177 10.42 0.58 -23.64
C SER A 177 11.74 1.34 -23.85
N ASN A 178 12.80 1.08 -23.07
CA ASN A 178 14.14 1.69 -23.23
C ASN A 178 14.13 3.20 -23.48
N TRP A 179 13.32 3.95 -22.75
CA TRP A 179 13.28 5.41 -22.88
C TRP A 179 14.52 6.05 -22.23
N GLY A 180 15.42 6.56 -23.06
CA GLY A 180 16.52 7.42 -22.61
C GLY A 180 16.04 8.80 -22.15
N GLY A 181 16.82 9.45 -21.29
CA GLY A 181 16.57 10.81 -20.79
C GLY A 181 16.41 10.92 -19.28
N SER A 182 16.05 12.11 -18.79
CA SER A 182 15.93 12.40 -17.36
C SER A 182 14.60 11.94 -16.77
N GLU A 183 14.63 11.53 -15.50
CA GLU A 183 13.46 11.20 -14.70
C GLU A 183 13.20 12.30 -13.66
N LEU A 184 11.95 12.70 -13.51
CA LEU A 184 11.47 13.52 -12.40
C LEU A 184 10.36 12.81 -11.66
N ARG A 185 10.55 12.69 -10.35
CA ARG A 185 9.54 12.21 -9.41
C ARG A 185 8.75 13.38 -8.82
N LEU A 186 7.42 13.30 -8.91
CA LEU A 186 6.48 14.21 -8.24
C LEU A 186 5.93 13.53 -6.98
N THR A 187 6.66 13.64 -5.87
CA THR A 187 6.24 13.05 -4.59
C THR A 187 4.98 13.72 -4.08
N GLY A 188 4.00 12.90 -3.71
CA GLY A 188 2.71 13.33 -3.19
C GLY A 188 1.68 13.67 -4.27
N ALA A 189 2.01 13.52 -5.55
CA ALA A 189 1.08 13.77 -6.66
C ALA A 189 0.49 12.45 -7.19
N ASN A 190 -0.84 12.38 -7.27
CA ASN A 190 -1.52 11.34 -8.03
C ASN A 190 -1.60 11.70 -9.53
N HIS A 191 -2.09 10.76 -10.33
CA HIS A 191 -2.19 10.88 -11.80
C HIS A 191 -2.86 12.18 -12.27
N LEU A 192 -3.91 12.60 -11.58
CA LEU A 192 -4.72 13.79 -11.93
C LEU A 192 -4.12 15.09 -11.38
N GLU A 193 -3.35 15.00 -10.30
CA GLU A 193 -2.70 16.15 -9.67
C GLU A 193 -1.38 16.55 -10.37
N MET A 194 -0.79 15.66 -11.18
CA MET A 194 0.50 15.92 -11.83
C MET A 194 0.52 17.22 -12.64
N GLY A 195 -0.58 17.53 -13.36
CA GLY A 195 -0.65 18.73 -14.20
C GLY A 195 -0.64 20.05 -13.44
N ILE A 196 -1.08 20.03 -12.18
CA ILE A 196 -1.19 21.23 -11.32
C ILE A 196 -0.13 21.24 -10.20
N HIS A 197 0.68 20.19 -10.10
CA HIS A 197 1.71 20.10 -9.07
C HIS A 197 2.75 21.22 -9.22
N PRO A 198 3.17 21.91 -8.13
CA PRO A 198 4.07 23.06 -8.22
C PRO A 198 5.38 22.78 -8.97
N ASN A 199 5.94 21.59 -8.78
CA ASN A 199 7.18 21.16 -9.44
C ASN A 199 6.99 20.89 -10.94
N THR A 200 5.77 20.67 -11.42
CA THR A 200 5.51 20.47 -12.86
C THR A 200 5.73 21.77 -13.63
N ASN A 201 5.24 22.90 -13.12
CA ASN A 201 5.48 24.19 -13.76
C ASN A 201 6.96 24.58 -13.74
N LEU A 202 7.66 24.36 -12.61
CA LEU A 202 9.09 24.59 -12.52
C LEU A 202 9.86 23.72 -13.52
N LEU A 203 9.49 22.43 -13.61
CA LEU A 203 10.09 21.51 -14.55
C LEU A 203 9.89 21.96 -15.99
N LEU A 204 8.65 22.26 -16.40
CA LEU A 204 8.35 22.67 -17.76
C LEU A 204 9.13 23.92 -18.15
N ARG A 205 9.26 24.89 -17.24
CA ARG A 205 10.11 26.07 -17.44
C ARG A 205 11.57 25.68 -17.64
N ASN A 206 12.14 24.89 -16.73
CA ASN A 206 13.53 24.44 -16.85
C ASN A 206 13.80 23.68 -18.16
N VAL A 207 12.83 22.88 -18.61
CA VAL A 207 12.91 22.13 -19.87
C VAL A 207 12.91 23.07 -21.07
N PHE A 208 11.98 24.04 -21.10
CA PHE A 208 11.90 25.02 -22.19
C PHE A 208 13.04 26.04 -22.19
N ASP A 209 13.69 26.27 -21.05
CA ASP A 209 14.91 27.06 -20.92
C ASP A 209 16.17 26.30 -21.42
N GLY A 210 16.03 25.02 -21.78
CA GLY A 210 17.11 24.19 -22.33
C GLY A 210 17.94 23.44 -21.29
N ASN A 211 17.57 23.47 -20.00
CA ASN A 211 18.31 22.80 -18.93
C ASN A 211 18.26 21.26 -19.01
N HIS A 212 17.39 20.72 -19.87
CA HIS A 212 17.28 19.28 -20.17
C HIS A 212 17.74 18.93 -21.59
N GLY A 213 18.54 19.82 -22.20
CA GLY A 213 19.09 19.68 -23.54
C GLY A 213 18.45 20.65 -24.54
N ALA A 214 19.26 21.12 -25.49
CA ALA A 214 18.85 22.08 -26.52
C ALA A 214 17.66 21.60 -27.38
N PHE A 215 17.42 20.28 -27.43
CA PHE A 215 16.26 19.71 -28.13
C PHE A 215 14.91 20.24 -27.60
N PHE A 216 14.81 20.52 -26.30
CA PHE A 216 13.58 21.00 -25.68
C PHE A 216 13.48 22.52 -25.58
N GLN A 217 14.55 23.23 -25.94
CA GLN A 217 14.60 24.68 -25.80
C GLN A 217 13.60 25.34 -26.75
N THR A 218 12.79 26.27 -26.24
CA THR A 218 11.85 27.05 -27.06
C THR A 218 12.07 28.54 -26.83
N SER A 219 11.79 29.37 -27.83
CA SER A 219 11.76 30.82 -27.63
C SER A 219 10.66 31.17 -26.62
N ARG A 220 10.97 32.06 -25.68
CA ARG A 220 10.03 32.54 -24.67
C ARG A 220 8.84 33.22 -25.38
N ARG A 221 7.62 32.76 -25.10
CA ARG A 221 6.37 33.33 -25.63
C ARG A 221 5.69 34.20 -24.59
#